data_AF-A0A327NPC3-F1
#
_entry.id   AF-A0A327NPC3-F1
#
_cell.length_a   1.000
_cell.length_b   1.000
_cell.length_c   1.000
_cell.angle_alpha   90.00
_cell.angle_beta   90.00
_cell.angle_gamma   90.00
#
_symmetry.space_group_name_H-M   'P 1'
#
loop_
_entity.id
_entity.type
_entity.pdbx_description
1 polymer ?
#
loop_
_entity_poly.entity_id
_entity_poly.type
_entity_poly.pdbx_seq_one_letter_code
_entity_poly.pdbx_strand_id
1 'polypeptide(L)'
;MEELQIEFPVFIDSPMQKFDEEHAENIIRFFYPNIAGQVILFPLINKEMTKREYKMLLPRVAKAYLIHNLTPDRSEFRACEPKALIDTYSQLYASNAD
;
A
#
# COMPACT_ATOMS: atom_id res chain seq x y z
N MET A 1 27.78 0.05 -25.83
CA MET A 1 26.76 -0.68 -25.05
C MET A 1 26.33 0.27 -23.96
N GLU A 2 25.15 0.86 -24.09
CA GLU A 2 24.48 1.40 -22.89
C GLU A 2 24.29 0.20 -21.97
N GLU A 3 24.95 0.19 -20.81
CA GLU A 3 24.47 -0.63 -19.71
C GLU A 3 23.04 -0.16 -19.46
N LEU A 4 22.05 -1.02 -19.77
CA LEU A 4 20.69 -0.79 -19.35
C LEU A 4 20.76 -0.63 -17.83
N GLN A 5 20.58 0.60 -17.35
CA GLN A 5 20.57 0.89 -15.93
C GLN A 5 19.31 0.21 -15.38
N ILE A 6 19.45 -1.02 -14.90
CA ILE A 6 18.34 -1.79 -14.36
C ILE A 6 17.90 -1.08 -13.09
N GLU A 7 16.74 -0.41 -13.17
CA GLU A 7 16.09 0.14 -11.98
C GLU A 7 15.35 -0.97 -11.25
N PHE A 8 15.75 -1.22 -10.00
CA PHE A 8 15.09 -2.20 -9.15
C PHE A 8 13.93 -1.56 -8.40
N PRO A 9 12.80 -2.27 -8.24
CA PRO A 9 11.72 -1.80 -7.40
C PRO A 9 12.13 -1.74 -5.94
N VAL A 10 11.59 -0.76 -5.23
CA VAL A 10 11.73 -0.64 -3.77
C VAL A 10 10.50 -1.21 -3.10
N PHE A 11 10.72 -2.16 -2.18
CA PHE A 11 9.70 -2.72 -1.32
C PHE A 11 9.78 -2.09 0.06
N ILE A 12 8.65 -1.65 0.60
CA ILE A 12 8.58 -1.03 1.92
C ILE A 12 7.55 -1.78 2.75
N ASP A 13 8.07 -2.53 3.71
CA ASP A 13 7.28 -3.17 4.76
C ASP A 13 6.97 -2.16 5.86
N SER A 14 5.78 -2.25 6.45
CA SER A 14 5.29 -1.33 7.49
C SER A 14 5.54 0.17 7.17
N PRO A 15 5.06 0.69 6.03
CA PRO A 15 5.46 1.98 5.47
C PRO A 15 5.27 3.17 6.42
N MET A 16 4.20 3.18 7.22
CA MET A 16 3.81 4.33 8.05
C MET A 16 4.20 4.18 9.53
N GLN A 17 4.99 3.16 9.90
CA GLN A 17 5.24 2.87 11.30
C GLN A 17 6.16 3.92 11.96
N LYS A 18 5.79 4.36 13.17
CA LYS A 18 6.55 5.32 14.02
C LYS A 18 6.63 6.76 13.50
N PHE A 19 5.80 7.15 12.53
CA PHE A 19 5.64 8.54 12.13
C PHE A 19 4.47 9.20 12.87
N ASP A 20 4.61 10.48 13.17
CA ASP A 20 3.46 11.32 13.48
C ASP A 20 2.73 11.73 12.19
N GLU A 21 1.61 12.43 12.34
CA GLU A 21 0.74 12.81 11.23
C GLU A 21 1.46 13.69 10.19
N GLU A 22 2.26 14.66 10.63
CA GLU A 22 2.98 15.57 9.74
C GLU A 22 4.06 14.83 8.95
N HIS A 23 4.84 13.99 9.62
CA HIS A 23 5.86 13.18 8.98
C HIS A 23 5.26 12.17 8.00
N ALA A 24 4.15 11.51 8.35
CA ALA A 24 3.45 10.59 7.46
C ALA A 24 3.00 11.29 6.16
N GLU A 25 2.41 12.50 6.27
CA GLU A 25 2.01 13.28 5.10
C GLU A 25 3.19 13.62 4.19
N ASN A 26 4.32 14.03 4.77
CA ASN A 26 5.52 14.38 4.03
C ASN A 26 6.11 13.15 3.32
N ILE A 27 6.14 11.99 3.98
CA ILE A 27 6.60 10.74 3.39
C ILE A 27 5.72 10.33 2.20
N ILE A 28 4.39 10.40 2.34
CA ILE A 28 3.45 10.05 1.27
C ILE A 28 3.59 10.99 0.06
N ARG A 29 3.73 12.29 0.30
CA ARG A 29 3.77 13.30 -0.77
C ARG A 29 5.12 13.35 -1.48
N PHE A 30 6.22 13.20 -0.74
CA PHE A 30 7.54 13.55 -1.25
C PHE A 30 8.53 12.38 -1.27
N PHE A 31 8.37 11.37 -0.43
CA PHE A 31 9.34 10.28 -0.34
C PHE A 31 8.97 9.10 -1.24
N TYR A 32 7.84 8.44 -0.99
CA TYR A 32 7.44 7.26 -1.78
C TYR A 32 7.33 7.52 -3.28
N PRO A 33 6.83 8.67 -3.74
CA PRO A 33 6.71 8.87 -5.17
C PRO A 33 8.03 9.13 -5.89
N ASN A 34 9.13 9.33 -5.17
CA ASN A 34 10.40 9.81 -5.73
C ASN A 34 11.62 8.92 -5.37
N ILE A 35 11.48 7.93 -4.49
CA ILE A 35 12.61 7.09 -4.06
C ILE A 35 13.09 6.10 -5.14
N ALA A 36 12.18 5.65 -6.03
CA ALA A 36 12.50 4.73 -7.11
C ALA A 36 11.44 4.81 -8.23
N GLY A 37 11.76 4.30 -9.43
CA GLY A 37 10.81 4.21 -10.53
C GLY A 37 9.58 3.33 -10.24
N GLN A 38 9.73 2.35 -9.33
CA GLN A 38 8.63 1.54 -8.81
C GLN A 38 8.76 1.34 -7.30
N VAL A 39 7.68 1.60 -6.59
CA VAL A 39 7.56 1.40 -5.14
C VAL A 39 6.37 0.50 -4.83
N ILE A 40 6.61 -0.54 -4.03
CA ILE A 40 5.59 -1.47 -3.54
C ILE A 40 5.50 -1.30 -2.02
N LEU A 41 4.31 -0.91 -1.56
CA LEU A 41 4.03 -0.70 -0.14
C LEU A 41 3.24 -1.89 0.42
N PHE A 42 3.59 -2.34 1.62
CA PHE A 42 2.83 -3.33 2.39
C PHE A 42 2.22 -2.72 3.66
N PRO A 43 1.22 -1.82 3.55
CA PRO A 43 0.60 -1.23 4.71
C PRO A 43 -0.41 -2.17 5.36
N LEU A 44 -0.48 -2.14 6.68
CA LEU A 44 -1.66 -2.59 7.41
C LEU A 44 -2.75 -1.50 7.34
N ILE A 45 -3.82 -1.77 6.58
CA ILE A 45 -4.96 -0.84 6.44
C ILE A 45 -5.60 -0.60 7.81
N ASN A 46 -5.86 0.66 8.14
CA ASN A 46 -6.41 1.16 9.42
C ASN A 46 -5.50 1.00 10.65
N LYS A 47 -4.33 0.36 10.55
CA LYS A 47 -3.33 0.31 11.64
C LYS A 47 -2.12 1.18 11.34
N GLU A 48 -1.62 1.08 10.11
CA GLU A 48 -0.48 1.85 9.63
C GLU A 48 -0.95 2.89 8.62
N MET A 49 -1.87 2.54 7.72
CA MET A 49 -2.35 3.46 6.69
C MET A 49 -3.84 3.75 6.88
N THR A 50 -4.15 5.01 7.16
CA THR A 50 -5.51 5.50 7.26
C THR A 50 -6.13 5.72 5.87
N LYS A 51 -7.47 5.80 5.81
CA LYS A 51 -8.19 6.16 4.57
C LYS A 51 -7.79 7.54 4.04
N ARG A 52 -7.42 8.47 4.93
CA ARG A 52 -6.97 9.83 4.55
C ARG A 52 -5.61 9.78 3.85
N GLU A 53 -4.65 9.09 4.44
CA GLU A 53 -3.31 8.90 3.89
C GLU A 53 -3.33 8.14 2.58
N TYR A 54 -4.13 7.07 2.48
CA TYR A 54 -4.29 6.34 1.23
C TYR A 54 -4.85 7.23 0.11
N LYS A 55 -5.82 8.11 0.42
CA LYS A 55 -6.33 9.09 -0.57
C LYS A 55 -5.26 10.07 -1.05
N MET A 56 -4.30 10.42 -0.20
CA MET A 56 -3.17 11.27 -0.60
C MET A 56 -2.21 10.54 -1.54
N LEU A 57 -2.02 9.23 -1.34
CA LEU A 57 -1.18 8.39 -2.20
C LEU A 57 -1.87 8.07 -3.54
N LEU A 58 -3.20 7.93 -3.53
CA LEU A 58 -4.04 7.46 -4.64
C LEU A 58 -3.70 8.04 -6.04
N PRO A 59 -3.37 9.33 -6.20
CA PRO A 59 -2.97 9.87 -7.51
C PRO A 59 -1.71 9.24 -8.12
N ARG A 60 -0.86 8.62 -7.29
CA ARG A 60 0.39 7.95 -7.69
C ARG A 60 0.26 6.41 -7.66
N VAL A 61 -0.90 5.86 -7.28
CA VAL A 61 -1.09 4.39 -7.19
C VAL A 61 -1.44 3.82 -8.56
N ALA A 62 -0.54 3.02 -9.12
CA ALA A 62 -0.76 2.35 -10.40
C ALA A 62 -1.64 1.10 -10.27
N LYS A 63 -1.43 0.28 -9.23
CA LYS A 63 -2.15 -0.99 -9.00
C LYS A 63 -2.34 -1.21 -7.51
N ALA A 64 -3.41 -1.90 -7.14
CA ALA A 64 -3.69 -2.27 -5.76
C ALA A 64 -4.10 -3.74 -5.68
N TYR A 65 -3.67 -4.40 -4.61
CA TYR A 65 -3.90 -5.80 -4.35
C TYR A 65 -4.20 -5.99 -2.87
N LEU A 66 -5.08 -6.94 -2.58
CA LEU A 66 -5.33 -7.44 -1.23
C LEU A 66 -4.76 -8.84 -1.12
N ILE A 67 -4.07 -9.12 -0.02
CA ILE A 67 -3.78 -10.49 0.39
C ILE A 67 -5.04 -10.98 1.10
N HIS A 68 -5.74 -11.91 0.46
CA HIS A 68 -6.96 -12.52 0.99
C HIS A 68 -6.62 -13.90 1.56
N ASN A 69 -6.79 -14.06 2.88
CA ASN A 69 -6.60 -15.34 3.55
C ASN A 69 -7.88 -16.17 3.39
N LEU A 70 -7.80 -17.25 2.62
CA LEU A 70 -8.92 -18.15 2.37
C LEU A 70 -9.05 -19.20 3.48
N THR A 71 -7.91 -19.72 3.92
CA THR A 71 -7.75 -20.68 5.03
C THR A 71 -6.48 -20.35 5.81
N PRO A 72 -6.24 -20.92 7.01
CA PRO A 72 -5.04 -20.65 7.79
C PRO A 72 -3.71 -20.94 7.05
N ASP A 73 -3.73 -21.81 6.06
CA ASP A 73 -2.60 -22.28 5.27
C ASP A 73 -2.62 -21.80 3.80
N ARG A 74 -3.61 -21.01 3.40
CA ARG A 74 -3.77 -20.55 2.01
C ARG A 74 -4.20 -19.09 1.92
N SER A 75 -3.40 -18.32 1.19
CA SER A 75 -3.70 -16.94 0.83
C SER A 75 -3.65 -16.77 -0.69
N GLU A 76 -4.36 -15.76 -1.19
CA GLU A 76 -4.31 -15.34 -2.59
C GLU A 76 -4.13 -13.83 -2.72
N PHE A 77 -3.58 -13.40 -3.84
CA PHE A 77 -3.61 -11.99 -4.24
C PHE A 77 -4.89 -11.71 -5.01
N ARG A 78 -5.72 -10.83 -4.45
CA ARG A 78 -6.90 -10.31 -5.12
C ARG A 78 -6.61 -8.91 -5.64
N ALA A 79 -6.55 -8.75 -6.95
CA ALA A 79 -6.45 -7.43 -7.57
C ALA A 79 -7.71 -6.61 -7.27
N CYS A 80 -7.54 -5.30 -7.06
CA CYS A 80 -8.64 -4.36 -6.92
C CYS A 80 -8.30 -3.03 -7.60
N GLU A 81 -9.34 -2.33 -8.03
CA GLU A 81 -9.18 -0.93 -8.44
C GLU A 81 -8.60 -0.11 -7.28
N PRO A 82 -7.54 0.70 -7.47
CA PRO A 82 -6.95 1.49 -6.39
C PRO A 82 -7.99 2.29 -5.61
N LYS A 83 -8.93 2.92 -6.31
CA LYS A 83 -10.01 3.70 -5.69
C LYS A 83 -10.92 2.87 -4.78
N ALA A 84 -11.03 1.57 -5.03
CA ALA A 84 -11.90 0.65 -4.30
C ALA A 84 -11.15 -0.16 -3.23
N LEU A 85 -9.82 -0.02 -3.07
CA LEU A 85 -9.01 -0.84 -2.17
C LEU A 85 -9.55 -0.86 -0.74
N ILE A 86 -9.75 0.33 -0.14
CA ILE A 86 -10.18 0.46 1.25
C ILE A 86 -11.59 -0.07 1.46
N ASP A 87 -12.48 0.17 0.51
CA ASP A 87 -13.88 -0.26 0.61
C ASP A 87 -13.98 -1.79 0.40
N THR A 88 -13.19 -2.36 -0.52
CA THR A 88 -13.07 -3.80 -0.73
C THR A 88 -12.48 -4.50 0.49
N TYR A 89 -11.42 -3.95 1.09
CA TYR A 89 -10.85 -4.44 2.35
C TYR A 89 -11.89 -4.44 3.46
N SER A 90 -12.62 -3.32 3.62
CA SER A 90 -13.65 -3.20 4.64
C SER A 90 -14.76 -4.22 4.43
N GLN A 91 -15.23 -4.45 3.21
CA GLN A 91 -16.27 -5.46 2.93
C GLN A 91 -15.81 -6.89 3.25
N LEU A 92 -14.54 -7.22 2.95
CA LEU A 92 -14.00 -8.56 3.19
C LEU A 92 -13.75 -8.86 4.66
N TYR A 93 -13.43 -7.82 5.46
CA TYR A 93 -12.97 -7.99 6.84
C TYR A 93 -13.85 -7.29 7.89
N ALA A 94 -14.95 -6.63 7.50
CA ALA A 94 -15.95 -6.08 8.43
C ALA A 94 -16.68 -7.17 9.25
N SER A 95 -16.61 -8.43 8.81
CA SER A 95 -17.24 -9.57 9.49
C SER A 95 -16.35 -10.25 10.54
N ASN A 96 -15.11 -9.80 10.74
CA ASN A 96 -14.17 -10.36 11.71
C ASN A 96 -14.03 -9.49 12.97
N ALA A 97 -15.02 -8.63 13.23
CA ALA A 97 -15.13 -7.81 14.43
C ALA A 97 -16.26 -8.35 15.33
N ASP A 98 -16.13 -9.62 15.74
CA ASP A 98 -16.87 -10.22 16.85
C ASP A 98 -15.85 -10.85 17.82
#